data_AF-A0A3Q9BKG2-F1
#
_entry.id   AF-A0A3Q9BKG2-F1
#
_cell.length_a   1.000
_cell.length_b   1.000
_cell.length_c   1.000
_cell.angle_alpha   90.00
_cell.angle_beta   90.00
_cell.angle_gamma   90.00
#
_symmetry.space_group_name_H-M   'P 1'
#
loop_
_entity.id
_entity.type
_entity.pdbx_description
1 polymer ?
#
loop_
_entity_poly.entity_id
_entity_poly.type
_entity_poly.pdbx_seq_one_letter_code
_entity_poly.pdbx_strand_id
1 'polypeptide(L)'
;MPPISVPVSHDTSDLFQEGTKKVLEAIGYRIGIKEMEMDISRFSDKIKIKLLWENTGLAPMYWDWPAYLYLENSSGELIDKIMIDIKLSKLLPGIEKKTKNEIHLEYPSEENYSIYIGIEDPERNEPAVYFAMDTERKGTLSLLHVFTED
;
A
#
# COMPACT_ATOMS: atom_id res chain seq x y z
N MET A 1 15.64 -51.50 -10.63
CA MET A 1 15.84 -50.43 -9.63
C MET A 1 14.79 -50.61 -8.55
N PRO A 2 15.16 -50.58 -7.26
CA PRO A 2 14.15 -50.44 -6.21
C PRO A 2 13.62 -48.99 -6.21
N PRO A 3 12.35 -48.76 -5.85
CA PRO A 3 11.84 -47.41 -5.67
C PRO A 3 12.50 -46.75 -4.47
N ILE A 4 12.94 -45.51 -4.64
CA ILE A 4 13.51 -44.69 -3.57
C ILE A 4 12.38 -44.30 -2.61
N SER A 5 12.37 -44.87 -1.41
CA SER A 5 11.50 -44.42 -0.33
C SER A 5 12.11 -43.18 0.30
N VAL A 6 11.53 -42.01 0.03
CA VAL A 6 11.87 -40.78 0.76
C VAL A 6 11.31 -40.93 2.18
N PRO A 7 12.12 -40.83 3.24
CA PRO A 7 11.61 -40.86 4.59
C PRO A 7 10.80 -39.59 4.84
N VAL A 8 9.49 -39.73 4.99
CA VAL A 8 8.62 -38.66 5.47
C VAL A 8 8.85 -38.55 6.98
N SER A 9 9.67 -37.59 7.40
CA SER A 9 9.85 -37.28 8.82
C SER A 9 8.55 -36.70 9.38
N HIS A 10 7.86 -37.52 10.17
CA HIS A 10 6.83 -37.07 11.11
C HIS A 10 7.54 -36.38 12.28
N ASP A 11 7.73 -35.08 12.19
CA ASP A 11 7.73 -34.12 13.30
C ASP A 11 8.25 -32.79 12.78
N THR A 12 7.39 -31.76 12.77
CA THR A 12 7.68 -30.31 12.81
C THR A 12 6.45 -29.53 12.34
N SER A 13 5.26 -29.69 12.96
CA SER A 13 4.10 -28.89 12.53
C SER A 13 4.38 -27.39 12.70
N ASP A 14 4.99 -26.99 13.81
CA ASP A 14 5.08 -25.56 14.15
C ASP A 14 6.31 -24.89 13.51
N LEU A 15 7.46 -25.57 13.49
CA LEU A 15 8.68 -25.11 12.81
C LEU A 15 8.52 -25.08 11.29
N PHE A 16 7.80 -26.04 10.71
CA PHE A 16 7.52 -26.04 9.27
C PHE A 16 6.47 -24.98 8.91
N GLN A 17 5.44 -24.77 9.73
CA GLN A 17 4.48 -23.66 9.56
C GLN A 17 5.15 -22.30 9.69
N GLU A 18 6.00 -22.10 10.70
CA GLU A 18 6.73 -20.85 10.91
C GLU A 18 7.79 -20.61 9.83
N GLY A 19 8.52 -21.65 9.43
CA GLY A 19 9.46 -21.60 8.31
C GLY A 19 8.77 -21.32 6.97
N THR A 20 7.63 -21.96 6.70
CA THR A 20 6.82 -21.74 5.49
C THR A 20 6.21 -20.34 5.49
N LYS A 21 5.73 -19.85 6.65
CA LYS A 21 5.24 -18.48 6.81
C LYS A 21 6.35 -17.46 6.55
N LYS A 22 7.54 -17.64 7.12
CA LYS A 22 8.69 -16.76 6.86
C LYS A 22 9.11 -16.75 5.39
N VAL A 23 9.04 -17.88 4.71
CA VAL A 23 9.30 -17.97 3.26
C VAL A 23 8.20 -17.29 2.44
N LEU A 24 6.92 -17.54 2.74
CA LEU A 24 5.78 -16.88 2.08
C LEU A 24 5.77 -15.37 2.33
N GLU A 25 6.11 -14.94 3.54
CA GLU A 25 6.28 -13.54 3.90
C GLU A 25 7.43 -12.88 3.15
N ALA A 26 8.38 -13.67 2.63
CA ALA A 26 9.56 -13.20 1.93
C ALA A 26 9.44 -13.28 0.39
N ILE A 27 8.41 -13.94 -0.15
CA ILE A 27 8.22 -14.10 -1.59
C ILE A 27 7.43 -12.92 -2.17
N GLY A 28 8.05 -12.23 -3.13
CA GLY A 28 7.43 -11.13 -3.87
C GLY A 28 7.72 -9.74 -3.28
N TYR A 29 6.98 -8.75 -3.75
CA TYR A 29 7.09 -7.36 -3.30
C TYR A 29 6.19 -7.13 -2.09
N ARG A 30 6.69 -6.46 -1.06
CA ARG A 30 5.89 -6.06 0.11
C ARG A 30 6.03 -4.57 0.35
N ILE A 31 5.34 -3.82 -0.49
CA ILE A 31 5.34 -2.36 -0.44
C ILE A 31 4.28 -1.91 0.55
N GLY A 32 4.67 -1.07 1.50
CA GLY A 32 3.80 -0.51 2.53
C GLY A 32 3.96 1.00 2.65
N ILE A 33 2.99 1.64 3.29
CA ILE A 33 3.14 2.99 3.82
C ILE A 33 3.41 2.84 5.31
N LYS A 34 4.62 3.21 5.72
CA LYS A 34 5.07 3.14 7.10
C LYS A 34 4.48 4.29 7.93
N GLU A 35 4.49 5.49 7.35
CA GLU A 35 4.00 6.72 8.01
C GLU A 35 3.32 7.63 6.99
N MET A 36 2.30 8.34 7.45
CA MET A 36 1.63 9.42 6.72
C MET A 36 1.65 10.68 7.60
N GLU A 37 2.10 11.79 7.03
CA GLU A 37 1.97 13.11 7.63
C GLU A 37 1.05 13.97 6.78
N MET A 38 0.21 14.78 7.42
CA MET A 38 -0.65 15.75 6.76
C MET A 38 -0.38 17.15 7.31
N ASP A 39 -0.35 18.12 6.41
CA ASP A 39 -0.30 19.54 6.71
C ASP A 39 -1.57 20.19 6.13
N ILE A 40 -2.49 20.52 7.04
CA ILE A 40 -3.79 21.11 6.76
C ILE A 40 -3.74 22.59 7.15
N SER A 41 -3.96 23.46 6.16
CA SER A 41 -4.02 24.91 6.38
C SER A 41 -5.47 25.38 6.37
N ARG A 42 -5.90 26.11 7.40
CA ARG A 42 -7.23 26.75 7.43
C ARG A 42 -7.43 27.84 6.37
N PHE A 43 -6.37 28.22 5.67
CA PHE A 43 -6.37 29.28 4.67
C PHE A 43 -6.16 28.75 3.25
N SER A 44 -6.16 27.42 3.06
CA SER A 44 -5.98 26.79 1.76
C SER A 44 -6.86 25.56 1.67
N ASP A 45 -7.46 25.35 0.52
CA ASP A 45 -8.13 24.12 0.08
C ASP A 45 -7.13 23.00 -0.29
N LYS A 46 -5.85 23.15 0.03
CA LYS A 46 -4.79 22.20 -0.32
C LYS A 46 -4.28 21.52 0.93
N ILE A 47 -4.38 20.20 0.96
CA ILE A 47 -3.80 19.38 2.02
C ILE A 47 -2.53 18.74 1.46
N LYS A 48 -1.39 19.04 2.09
CA LYS A 48 -0.11 18.41 1.72
C LYS A 48 0.02 17.10 2.47
N ILE A 49 0.25 16.03 1.72
CA ILE A 49 0.42 14.68 2.23
C ILE A 49 1.86 14.25 2.01
N LYS A 50 2.54 13.83 3.07
CA LYS A 50 3.83 13.14 2.96
C LYS A 50 3.65 11.68 3.31
N LEU A 51 4.14 10.81 2.45
CA LEU A 51 4.12 9.37 2.70
C LEU A 51 5.54 8.86 2.85
N LEU A 52 5.79 8.07 3.88
CA LEU A 52 6.99 7.28 4.05
C LEU A 52 6.70 5.86 3.57
N TRP A 53 7.28 5.51 2.44
CA TRP A 53 7.16 4.19 1.82
C TRP A 53 8.23 3.27 2.35
N GLU A 54 7.89 1.99 2.49
CA GLU A 54 8.84 0.94 2.82
C GLU A 54 8.63 -0.28 1.92
N ASN A 55 9.69 -1.08 1.78
CA ASN A 55 9.62 -2.41 1.21
C ASN A 55 10.16 -3.42 2.23
N THR A 56 9.26 -4.21 2.81
CA THR A 56 9.58 -5.25 3.79
C THR A 56 9.82 -6.63 3.16
N GLY A 57 9.75 -6.71 1.83
CA GLY A 57 9.96 -7.93 1.06
C GLY A 57 11.42 -8.14 0.71
N LEU A 58 11.72 -9.17 -0.09
CA LEU A 58 13.07 -9.46 -0.56
C LEU A 58 13.41 -8.86 -1.93
N ALA A 59 12.43 -8.27 -2.63
CA ALA A 59 12.63 -7.70 -3.96
C ALA A 59 11.89 -6.37 -4.13
N PRO A 60 12.44 -5.40 -4.89
CA PRO A 60 11.68 -4.26 -5.41
C PRO A 60 10.74 -4.70 -6.54
N MET A 61 9.71 -3.91 -6.85
CA MET A 61 8.92 -4.12 -8.07
C MET A 61 9.81 -4.05 -9.31
N TYR A 62 9.59 -4.91 -10.31
CA TYR A 62 10.40 -4.87 -11.53
C TYR A 62 10.07 -3.68 -12.44
N TRP A 63 8.85 -3.14 -12.36
CA TRP A 63 8.39 -2.02 -13.17
C TRP A 63 7.87 -0.89 -12.29
N ASP A 64 8.02 0.34 -12.77
CA ASP A 64 7.47 1.53 -12.13
C ASP A 64 5.98 1.67 -12.47
N TRP A 65 5.17 0.79 -11.88
CA TRP A 65 3.71 0.89 -11.97
C TRP A 65 3.22 2.17 -11.27
N PRO A 66 2.22 2.86 -11.83
CA PRO A 66 1.76 4.12 -11.28
C PRO A 66 1.03 3.89 -9.96
N ALA A 67 1.39 4.69 -8.96
CA ALA A 67 0.73 4.73 -7.67
C ALA A 67 -0.13 6.00 -7.56
N TYR A 68 -1.28 5.88 -6.91
CA TYR A 68 -2.23 6.97 -6.75
C TYR A 68 -2.79 7.05 -5.33
N LEU A 69 -3.11 8.28 -4.92
CA LEU A 69 -4.09 8.54 -3.88
C LEU A 69 -5.48 8.65 -4.50
N TYR A 70 -6.46 8.05 -3.86
CA TYR A 70 -7.87 8.13 -4.24
C TYR A 70 -8.60 8.86 -3.13
N LEU A 71 -9.22 9.98 -3.46
CA LEU A 71 -10.09 10.72 -2.57
C LEU A 71 -11.52 10.31 -2.87
N GLU A 72 -12.18 9.63 -1.93
CA GLU A 72 -13.59 9.26 -2.04
C GLU A 72 -14.43 10.04 -1.05
N ASN A 73 -15.67 10.36 -1.42
CA ASN A 73 -16.66 10.94 -0.51
C ASN A 73 -17.38 9.87 0.32
N SER A 74 -18.34 10.27 1.16
CA SER A 74 -19.05 9.37 2.07
C SER A 74 -19.89 8.30 1.35
N SER A 75 -20.28 8.55 0.09
CA SER A 75 -21.02 7.61 -0.75
C SER A 75 -20.14 6.59 -1.47
N GLY A 76 -18.81 6.74 -1.36
CA GLY A 76 -17.82 5.92 -2.08
C GLY A 76 -17.60 6.36 -3.53
N GLU A 77 -18.02 7.57 -3.90
CA GLU A 77 -17.74 8.20 -5.20
C GLU A 77 -16.31 8.75 -5.21
N LEU A 78 -15.58 8.51 -6.30
CA LEU A 78 -14.23 9.03 -6.50
C LEU A 78 -14.29 10.53 -6.85
N ILE A 79 -13.80 11.36 -5.94
CA ILE A 79 -13.74 12.82 -6.08
C ILE A 79 -12.47 13.26 -6.79
N ASP A 80 -11.33 12.67 -6.44
CA ASP A 80 -10.05 12.99 -7.07
C ASP A 80 -9.10 11.77 -7.06
N LYS A 81 -8.20 11.73 -8.04
CA LYS A 81 -7.17 10.71 -8.19
C LYS A 81 -5.82 11.36 -8.47
N ILE A 82 -4.93 11.31 -7.48
CA ILE A 82 -3.67 12.05 -7.48
C ILE A 82 -2.51 11.08 -7.72
N MET A 83 -1.78 11.29 -8.83
CA MET A 83 -0.59 10.49 -9.13
C MET A 83 0.54 10.80 -8.14
N ILE A 84 1.18 9.75 -7.64
CA ILE A 84 2.32 9.86 -6.74
C ILE A 84 3.60 9.71 -7.55
N ASP A 85 4.49 10.70 -7.49
CA ASP A 85 5.81 10.60 -8.11
C ASP A 85 6.73 9.67 -7.29
N ILE A 86 6.64 8.38 -7.58
CA ILE A 86 7.50 7.35 -6.99
C ILE A 86 7.98 6.36 -8.04
N LYS A 87 9.27 6.03 -7.96
CA LYS A 87 9.87 4.90 -8.68
C LYS A 87 9.91 3.68 -7.78
N LEU A 88 8.89 2.81 -7.90
CA LEU A 88 8.74 1.57 -7.14
C LEU A 88 9.89 0.58 -7.39
N SER A 89 10.45 0.59 -8.61
CA SER A 89 11.65 -0.19 -8.95
C SER A 89 12.88 0.16 -8.14
N LYS A 90 12.89 1.37 -7.58
CA LYS A 90 13.96 1.90 -6.74
C LYS A 90 13.63 1.83 -5.24
N LEU A 91 12.46 1.31 -4.85
CA LEU A 91 12.10 1.06 -3.45
C LEU A 91 12.61 -0.34 -3.06
N LEU A 92 13.93 -0.43 -2.85
CA LEU A 92 14.61 -1.67 -2.50
C LEU A 92 14.25 -2.12 -1.07
N PRO A 93 14.36 -3.42 -0.74
CA PRO A 93 14.23 -3.92 0.62
C PRO A 93 15.04 -3.12 1.63
N GLY A 94 14.42 -2.73 2.74
CA GLY A 94 15.05 -1.95 3.80
C GLY A 94 15.37 -0.49 3.44
N ILE A 95 14.99 -0.03 2.26
CA ILE A 95 15.08 1.38 1.86
C ILE A 95 13.71 2.02 2.02
N GLU A 96 13.70 3.16 2.71
CA GLU A 96 12.52 4.00 2.82
C GLU A 96 12.57 5.13 1.79
N LYS A 97 11.39 5.55 1.32
CA LYS A 97 11.27 6.71 0.43
C LYS A 97 10.18 7.65 0.89
N LYS A 98 10.45 8.95 0.79
CA LYS A 98 9.45 9.98 1.07
C LYS A 98 8.89 10.54 -0.24
N THR A 99 7.56 10.59 -0.35
CA THR A 99 6.86 11.30 -1.42
C THR A 99 6.08 12.46 -0.83
N LYS A 100 5.90 13.53 -1.61
CA LYS A 100 5.07 14.68 -1.25
C LYS A 100 3.97 14.78 -2.30
N ASN A 101 2.74 14.77 -1.84
CA ASN A 101 1.53 14.84 -2.66
C ASN A 101 0.66 15.98 -2.15
N GLU A 102 -0.25 16.44 -2.99
CA GLU A 102 -1.22 17.47 -2.65
C GLU A 102 -2.60 16.99 -3.12
N ILE A 103 -3.59 17.11 -2.24
CA ILE A 103 -5.00 16.92 -2.59
C ILE A 103 -5.73 18.25 -2.42
N HIS A 104 -6.77 18.45 -3.22
CA HIS A 104 -7.64 19.61 -3.10
C HIS A 104 -8.88 19.20 -2.30
N LEU A 105 -8.96 19.66 -1.06
CA LEU A 105 -10.07 19.43 -0.15
C LEU A 105 -10.15 20.62 0.83
N GLU A 106 -11.28 21.31 0.85
CA GLU A 106 -11.59 22.30 1.88
C GLU A 106 -11.84 21.57 3.21
N TYR A 107 -11.07 21.91 4.24
CA TYR A 107 -11.18 21.30 5.58
C TYR A 107 -11.20 22.36 6.69
N PRO A 108 -12.09 22.26 7.71
CA PRO A 108 -13.09 21.21 7.91
C PRO A 108 -14.17 21.23 6.82
N SER A 109 -14.67 20.05 6.46
CA SER A 109 -15.69 19.87 5.43
C SER A 109 -17.02 19.48 6.06
N GLU A 110 -18.13 19.80 5.36
CA GLU A 110 -19.48 19.36 5.75
C GLU A 110 -19.77 17.90 5.36
N GLU A 111 -18.83 17.22 4.70
CA GLU A 111 -18.93 15.80 4.35
C GLU A 111 -17.69 15.04 4.79
N ASN A 112 -17.84 13.75 5.08
CA ASN A 112 -16.73 12.83 5.31
C ASN A 112 -16.02 12.45 4.00
N TYR A 113 -14.69 12.37 4.06
CA TYR A 113 -13.87 11.91 2.94
C TYR A 113 -12.89 10.83 3.36
N SER A 114 -12.59 9.90 2.47
CA SER A 114 -11.59 8.86 2.69
C SER A 114 -10.45 8.98 1.68
N ILE A 115 -9.21 8.87 2.17
CA ILE A 115 -8.03 8.74 1.33
C ILE A 115 -7.63 7.27 1.28
N TYR A 116 -7.64 6.68 0.09
CA TYR A 116 -7.04 5.38 -0.18
C TYR A 116 -5.75 5.52 -0.98
N ILE A 117 -4.94 4.46 -0.94
CA ILE A 117 -3.78 4.30 -1.81
C ILE A 117 -3.88 3.03 -2.64
N GLY A 118 -3.43 3.10 -3.89
CA GLY A 118 -3.37 1.96 -4.81
C GLY A 118 -2.22 2.06 -5.79
N ILE A 119 -1.72 0.90 -6.21
CA ILE A 119 -0.80 0.77 -7.35
C ILE A 119 -1.59 0.09 -8.47
N GLU A 120 -1.66 0.75 -9.61
CA GLU A 120 -2.44 0.25 -10.75
C GLU A 120 -1.60 -0.58 -11.70
N ASP A 121 -2.23 -1.59 -12.29
CA ASP A 121 -1.72 -2.25 -13.48
C ASP A 121 -1.81 -1.27 -14.66
N PRO A 122 -0.68 -0.88 -15.29
CA PRO A 122 -0.67 0.07 -16.41
C PRO A 122 -1.51 -0.35 -17.61
N GLU A 123 -1.75 -1.66 -17.79
CA GLU A 123 -2.54 -2.17 -18.90
C GLU A 123 -4.04 -2.03 -18.63
N ARG A 124 -4.45 -2.24 -17.37
CA ARG A 124 -5.86 -2.22 -16.95
C ARG A 124 -6.32 -0.85 -16.45
N ASN A 125 -5.39 0.00 -15.99
CA ASN A 125 -5.66 1.25 -15.29
C ASN A 125 -6.54 1.04 -14.05
N GLU A 126 -6.29 -0.05 -13.33
CA GLU A 126 -7.04 -0.46 -12.14
C GLU A 126 -6.07 -0.90 -11.03
N PRO A 127 -6.39 -0.63 -9.75
CA PRO A 127 -5.60 -1.09 -8.61
C PRO A 127 -5.42 -2.62 -8.60
N ALA A 128 -4.18 -3.08 -8.62
CA ALA A 128 -3.87 -4.51 -8.77
C ALA A 128 -2.92 -5.07 -7.71
N VAL A 129 -2.25 -4.21 -6.94
CA VAL A 129 -1.26 -4.62 -5.94
C VAL A 129 -1.78 -4.33 -4.53
N TYR A 130 -1.72 -5.35 -3.68
CA TYR A 130 -2.00 -5.21 -2.25
C TYR A 130 -0.80 -4.59 -1.52
N PHE A 131 -1.06 -3.56 -0.72
CA PHE A 131 -0.05 -3.01 0.19
C PHE A 131 0.18 -3.96 1.37
N ALA A 132 1.41 -4.02 1.88
CA ALA A 132 1.81 -4.86 3.00
C ALA A 132 1.66 -4.10 4.34
N MET A 133 0.45 -3.62 4.65
CA MET A 133 0.11 -2.92 5.89
C MET A 133 -1.26 -3.36 6.41
N ASP A 134 -1.46 -3.26 7.73
CA ASP A 134 -2.71 -3.62 8.39
C ASP A 134 -3.63 -2.40 8.46
N THR A 135 -4.57 -2.33 7.54
CA THR A 135 -5.54 -1.24 7.40
C THR A 135 -6.79 -1.75 6.69
N GLU A 136 -7.89 -1.02 6.81
CA GLU A 136 -9.12 -1.29 6.07
C GLU A 136 -8.89 -1.19 4.56
N ARG A 137 -9.64 -1.99 3.77
CA ARG A 137 -9.44 -2.11 2.32
C ARG A 137 -10.74 -2.11 1.56
N LYS A 138 -10.68 -1.56 0.35
CA LYS A 138 -11.70 -1.68 -0.69
C LYS A 138 -11.07 -2.38 -1.89
N GLY A 139 -11.20 -3.71 -1.95
CA GLY A 139 -10.45 -4.52 -2.90
C GLY A 139 -8.95 -4.43 -2.63
N THR A 140 -8.17 -4.01 -3.63
CA THR A 140 -6.71 -3.81 -3.56
C THR A 140 -6.33 -2.43 -3.00
N LEU A 141 -7.27 -1.48 -2.92
CA LEU A 141 -7.06 -0.19 -2.29
C LEU A 141 -6.95 -0.34 -0.78
N SER A 142 -6.04 0.42 -0.19
CA SER A 142 -5.77 0.41 1.26
C SER A 142 -6.06 1.79 1.85
N LEU A 143 -6.85 1.85 2.92
CA LEU A 143 -7.24 3.10 3.57
C LEU A 143 -6.04 3.73 4.27
N LEU A 144 -5.84 5.03 4.08
CA LEU A 144 -4.81 5.82 4.76
C LEU A 144 -5.40 6.73 5.83
N HIS A 145 -6.51 7.39 5.53
CA HIS A 145 -7.14 8.35 6.44
C HIS A 145 -8.62 8.57 6.12
N VAL A 146 -9.38 8.95 7.15
CA VAL A 146 -10.77 9.40 7.03
C VAL A 146 -10.85 10.79 7.63
N PHE A 147 -11.25 11.77 6.83
CA PHE A 147 -11.69 13.07 7.29
C PHE A 147 -13.14 12.94 7.74
N THR A 148 -13.40 13.29 8.99
CA THR A 148 -14.75 13.34 9.54
C THR A 148 -15.26 14.77 9.59
N GLU A 149 -16.57 14.94 9.43
CA GLU A 149 -17.29 16.13 9.86
C GLU A 149 -16.94 16.45 11.32
N ASP A 150 -16.67 17.73 11.61
CA ASP A 150 -16.38 18.25 12.96
C ASP A 150 -17.67 18.59 13.73
#